data_AF-A0A0A2JZG1-F1
#
_entry.id   AF-A0A0A2JZG1-F1
#
_cell.length_a   1.000
_cell.length_b   1.000
_cell.length_c   1.000
_cell.angle_alpha   90.00
_cell.angle_beta   90.00
_cell.angle_gamma   90.00
#
_symmetry.space_group_name_H-M   'P 1'
#
loop_
_entity.id
_entity.type
_entity.pdbx_description
1 polymer ?
#
loop_
_entity_poly.entity_id
_entity_poly.type
_entity_poly.pdbx_seq_one_letter_code
_entity_poly.pdbx_strand_id
1 'polypeptide(L)'
;MLMSSDGSIVGHPRSHDLTKLLDKAVSRLLLRPTPSDVTLDSICVLLLYAQWMPCSKGDDEYENSERQSTHHEPKTKSRYNEISAWVVLGLAERYSVLLGLEQSATSLFKTPNKVPSAEDVKRLRVWYNLLTCNFNLMLTSGLPASIDPSPSVQVAWRFVSHELMQSPGDLRVRGLVELVGIVHIAMSSCGDISGRQLQPSCLERLNIDLDDWEKSWFCHLQKTESHYSHLPFTSARWYRLSLNCASLAPLLSSPRAHQRSTDLSESHFRQALSVSLTAAAQIILAQSSFRADIVFSLDSQELSSFPDGAYNVDRASVSRLYYAVDSTWISHTFAIIFLCLCYLRGIIDENLQICSQDSSQEKGKTFPRLPSSSWSVLARLLRLAIGIFDSVCPPTTFHFAHDFQAIVHYAVALVLVSEKDKQHIEENEIDDMAIQSLLDLMNDSGVDWAGNLFGESLDFPELNMDGMLS
;
A
#
# COMPACT_ATOMS: atom_id res chain seq x y z
N MET A 1 24.00 -10.54 -5.28
CA MET A 1 23.28 -11.75 -4.81
C MET A 1 23.81 -12.95 -5.57
N LEU A 2 23.88 -14.11 -4.91
CA LEU A 2 24.20 -15.39 -5.56
C LEU A 2 22.87 -16.09 -5.82
N MET A 3 22.61 -16.52 -7.06
CA MET A 3 21.50 -17.45 -7.31
C MET A 3 21.91 -18.81 -6.73
N SER A 4 21.06 -19.40 -5.90
CA SER A 4 21.21 -20.81 -5.53
C SER A 4 20.96 -21.70 -6.75
N SER A 5 21.41 -22.97 -6.68
CA SER A 5 21.17 -23.98 -7.72
C SER A 5 19.70 -24.19 -8.06
N ASP A 6 18.80 -23.78 -7.15
CA ASP A 6 17.37 -24.05 -7.22
C ASP A 6 16.56 -22.80 -7.62
N GLY A 7 17.26 -21.72 -8.00
CA GLY A 7 16.63 -20.45 -8.41
C GLY A 7 16.07 -19.62 -7.26
N SER A 8 16.26 -20.03 -6.00
CA SER A 8 15.84 -19.26 -4.83
C SER A 8 16.78 -18.07 -4.59
N ILE A 9 16.20 -16.88 -4.36
CA ILE A 9 16.95 -15.66 -4.07
C ILE A 9 17.36 -15.69 -2.59
N VAL A 10 18.54 -16.22 -2.31
CA VAL A 10 19.09 -16.22 -0.95
C VAL A 10 19.69 -14.85 -0.64
N GLY A 11 19.28 -14.26 0.48
CA GLY A 11 19.83 -13.00 0.99
C GLY A 11 21.35 -13.06 1.10
N HIS A 12 22.03 -11.92 0.91
CA HIS A 12 23.49 -11.88 1.00
C HIS A 12 23.94 -12.38 2.39
N PRO A 13 24.95 -13.27 2.50
CA PRO A 13 25.34 -13.88 3.79
C PRO A 13 25.79 -12.87 4.85
N ARG A 14 26.14 -11.65 4.43
CA ARG A 14 26.50 -10.51 5.30
C ARG A 14 25.44 -9.41 5.35
N SER A 15 24.20 -9.69 4.95
CA SER A 15 23.09 -8.71 4.94
C SER A 15 22.96 -8.02 6.30
N HIS A 16 23.05 -8.80 7.37
CA HIS A 16 22.98 -8.30 8.74
C HIS A 16 24.14 -7.37 9.12
N ASP A 17 25.38 -7.68 8.73
CA ASP A 17 26.52 -6.77 8.94
C ASP A 17 26.32 -5.45 8.21
N LEU A 18 25.79 -5.52 6.99
CA LEU A 18 25.49 -4.35 6.16
C LEU A 18 24.37 -3.51 6.77
N THR A 19 23.32 -4.14 7.30
CA THR A 19 22.25 -3.47 8.06
C THR A 19 22.83 -2.75 9.27
N LYS A 20 23.65 -3.42 10.10
CA LYS A 20 24.28 -2.79 11.27
C LYS A 20 25.18 -1.60 10.89
N LEU A 21 25.88 -1.70 9.77
CA LEU A 21 26.70 -0.59 9.27
C LEU A 21 25.85 0.58 8.78
N LEU A 22 24.76 0.31 8.07
CA LEU A 22 23.80 1.32 7.62
C LEU A 22 23.15 2.01 8.82
N ASP A 23 22.71 1.26 9.83
CA ASP A 23 22.16 1.80 11.08
C ASP A 23 23.15 2.74 11.75
N LYS A 24 24.41 2.32 11.92
CA LYS A 24 25.44 3.15 12.52
C LYS A 24 25.64 4.45 11.74
N ALA A 25 25.60 4.40 10.41
CA ALA A 25 25.73 5.57 9.55
C ALA A 25 24.53 6.52 9.68
N VAL A 26 23.30 5.99 9.65
CA VAL A 26 22.06 6.77 9.79
C VAL A 26 21.92 7.33 11.21
N SER A 27 22.20 6.55 12.25
CA SER A 27 22.23 7.01 13.65
C SER A 27 23.22 8.16 13.85
N ARG A 28 24.39 8.14 13.20
CA ARG A 28 25.34 9.25 13.24
C ARG A 28 24.74 10.53 12.63
N LEU A 29 24.05 10.42 11.50
CA LEU A 29 23.38 11.56 10.84
C LEU A 29 22.27 12.15 11.72
N LEU A 30 21.61 11.32 12.53
CA LEU A 30 20.56 11.76 13.46
C LEU A 30 21.13 12.37 14.75
N LEU A 31 22.13 11.72 15.37
CA LEU A 31 22.59 12.06 16.72
C LEU A 31 23.70 13.10 16.75
N ARG A 32 24.57 13.14 15.72
CA ARG A 32 25.74 14.02 15.66
C ARG A 32 26.01 14.50 14.22
N PRO A 33 25.06 15.20 13.58
CA PRO A 33 25.27 15.75 12.25
C PRO A 33 26.37 16.84 12.27
N THR A 34 27.15 16.90 11.21
CA THR A 34 28.13 17.96 10.93
C THR A 34 27.80 18.68 9.63
N PRO A 35 28.30 19.91 9.39
CA PRO A 35 28.04 20.62 8.14
C PRO A 35 28.46 19.85 6.88
N SER A 36 29.50 19.02 6.96
CA SER A 36 29.94 18.15 5.85
C SER A 36 28.97 17.03 5.52
N ASP A 37 28.00 16.73 6.40
CA ASP A 37 27.01 15.70 6.17
C ASP A 37 25.84 16.20 5.32
N VAL A 38 25.67 17.51 5.18
CA VAL A 38 24.58 18.11 4.41
C VAL A 38 24.96 18.07 2.92
N THR A 39 24.69 16.92 2.29
CA THR A 39 25.00 16.67 0.88
C THR A 39 23.82 16.01 0.18
N LEU A 40 23.80 16.08 -1.15
CA LEU A 40 22.79 15.40 -1.95
C LEU A 40 22.82 13.88 -1.74
N ASP A 41 24.02 13.30 -1.57
CA ASP A 41 24.17 11.86 -1.38
C ASP A 41 23.65 11.43 -0.01
N SER A 42 23.81 12.25 1.04
CA SER A 42 23.17 12.00 2.33
C SER A 42 21.64 11.97 2.24
N ILE A 43 21.04 12.88 1.45
CA ILE A 43 19.59 12.86 1.19
C ILE A 43 19.18 11.57 0.47
N CYS A 44 19.94 11.14 -0.55
CA CYS A 44 19.69 9.87 -1.24
C CYS A 44 19.74 8.66 -0.30
N VAL A 45 20.72 8.62 0.61
CA VAL A 45 20.85 7.53 1.59
C VAL A 45 19.68 7.51 2.57
N LEU A 46 19.26 8.68 3.05
CA LEU A 46 18.08 8.80 3.93
C LEU A 46 16.79 8.37 3.21
N LEU A 47 16.61 8.76 1.95
CA LEU A 47 15.47 8.32 1.13
C LEU A 47 15.47 6.81 0.95
N LEU A 48 16.62 6.22 0.60
CA LEU A 48 16.74 4.78 0.45
C LEU A 48 16.41 4.05 1.76
N TYR A 49 16.93 4.53 2.88
CA TYR A 49 16.66 3.94 4.20
C TYR A 49 15.18 4.05 4.59
N ALA A 50 14.53 5.19 4.35
CA ALA A 50 13.11 5.38 4.68
C ALA A 50 12.16 4.51 3.83
N GLN A 51 12.56 4.16 2.60
CA GLN A 51 11.76 3.35 1.67
C GLN A 51 12.04 1.84 1.79
N TRP A 52 13.17 1.47 2.38
CA TRP A 52 13.67 0.10 2.47
C TRP A 52 14.37 -0.10 3.81
N MET A 53 13.59 -0.10 4.90
CA MET A 53 14.17 -0.31 6.22
C MET A 53 14.61 -1.78 6.34
N PRO A 54 15.92 -2.07 6.46
CA PRO A 54 16.38 -3.45 6.41
C PRO A 54 15.83 -4.23 7.61
N CYS A 55 15.48 -5.49 7.39
CA CYS A 55 14.94 -6.34 8.46
C CYS A 55 15.97 -6.61 9.55
N SER A 56 15.49 -6.76 10.79
CA SER A 56 16.31 -7.23 11.91
C SER A 56 16.28 -8.74 11.97
N LYS A 57 17.35 -9.34 12.48
CA LYS A 57 17.17 -10.62 13.18
C LYS A 57 16.42 -10.31 14.48
N GLY A 58 15.40 -11.10 14.81
CA GLY A 58 14.86 -11.10 16.16
C GLY A 58 16.01 -11.45 17.10
N ASP A 59 16.50 -10.45 17.81
CA ASP A 59 17.44 -10.67 18.89
C ASP A 59 16.58 -11.13 20.07
N ASP A 60 16.57 -12.44 20.34
CA ASP A 60 16.14 -13.01 21.63
C ASP A 60 17.14 -12.62 22.75
N GLU A 61 17.68 -11.40 22.73
CA GLU A 61 18.67 -10.90 23.69
C GLU A 61 18.02 -10.44 25.02
N TYR A 62 16.71 -10.61 25.19
CA TYR A 62 15.99 -10.32 26.43
C TYR A 62 15.24 -11.50 27.06
N GLU A 63 15.50 -12.75 26.65
CA GLU A 63 15.01 -13.91 27.41
C GLU A 63 16.14 -14.57 28.21
N ASN A 64 16.38 -14.01 29.40
CA ASN A 64 16.79 -14.82 30.53
C ASN A 64 15.64 -15.79 30.85
N SER A 65 15.51 -16.88 30.11
CA SER A 65 14.68 -18.02 30.50
C SER A 65 15.21 -19.29 29.85
N GLU A 66 15.70 -20.17 30.71
CA GLU A 66 16.04 -21.56 30.43
C GLU A 66 14.81 -22.29 29.84
N ARG A 67 14.64 -22.25 28.52
CA ARG A 67 13.79 -23.21 27.81
C ARG A 67 14.56 -23.79 26.64
N GLN A 68 15.08 -24.99 26.88
CA GLN A 68 15.43 -25.92 25.82
C GLN A 68 14.16 -26.18 25.00
N SER A 69 14.07 -25.60 23.81
CA SER A 69 13.16 -26.08 22.76
C SER A 69 13.89 -26.15 21.42
N THR A 70 13.55 -27.21 20.73
CA THR A 70 14.04 -27.72 19.44
C THR A 70 13.86 -26.72 18.30
N HIS A 71 14.91 -26.53 17.48
CA HIS A 71 14.85 -25.95 16.13
C HIS A 71 13.92 -24.73 15.94
N HIS A 72 14.17 -23.62 16.65
CA HIS A 72 13.62 -22.34 16.20
C HIS A 72 14.63 -21.65 15.27
N GLU A 73 14.27 -21.56 13.98
CA GLU A 73 14.94 -20.65 13.06
C GLU A 73 14.78 -19.21 13.57
N PRO A 74 15.84 -18.38 13.55
CA PRO A 74 15.76 -17.01 14.03
C PRO A 74 14.75 -16.23 13.20
N LYS A 75 13.64 -15.83 13.82
CA LYS A 75 12.58 -15.05 13.18
C LYS A 75 13.12 -13.64 12.86
N THR A 76 13.36 -13.37 11.59
CA THR A 76 13.64 -12.02 11.09
C THR A 76 12.35 -11.22 10.97
N LYS A 77 12.34 -9.96 11.41
CA LYS A 77 11.16 -9.09 11.44
C LYS A 77 11.42 -7.81 10.64
N SER A 78 10.43 -7.30 9.92
CA SER A 78 10.53 -5.99 9.29
C SER A 78 10.71 -4.92 10.35
N ARG A 79 11.64 -3.99 10.10
CA ARG A 79 11.86 -2.83 10.97
C ARG A 79 11.07 -1.61 10.50
N TYR A 80 10.40 -1.73 9.35
CA TYR A 80 9.63 -0.63 8.82
C TYR A 80 8.51 -0.27 9.78
N ASN A 81 8.49 1.01 10.15
CA ASN A 81 7.34 1.63 10.78
C ASN A 81 7.24 3.07 10.28
N GLU A 82 6.00 3.56 10.24
CA GLU A 82 5.66 4.85 9.66
C GLU A 82 6.34 6.01 10.38
N ILE A 83 6.46 5.94 11.72
CA ILE A 83 7.12 6.96 12.54
C ILE A 83 8.60 7.07 12.18
N SER A 84 9.28 5.94 12.04
CA SER A 84 10.70 5.91 11.70
C SER A 84 10.91 6.44 10.28
N ALA A 85 10.07 6.04 9.33
CA ALA A 85 10.11 6.59 7.98
C ALA A 85 9.88 8.11 8.00
N TRP A 86 8.93 8.59 8.79
CA TRP A 86 8.62 10.02 8.92
C TRP A 86 9.77 10.83 9.51
N VAL A 87 10.41 10.32 10.57
CA VAL A 87 11.59 10.96 11.19
C VAL A 87 12.76 11.06 10.19
N VAL A 88 13.02 9.99 9.45
CA VAL A 88 14.12 9.94 8.47
C VAL A 88 13.83 10.89 7.29
N LEU A 89 12.60 10.88 6.76
CA LEU A 89 12.19 11.80 5.70
C LEU A 89 12.24 13.26 6.16
N GLY A 90 11.82 13.55 7.39
CA GLY A 90 11.94 14.90 7.96
C GLY A 90 13.40 15.36 8.12
N LEU A 91 14.35 14.45 8.36
CA LEU A 91 15.77 14.79 8.32
C LEU A 91 16.24 15.10 6.88
N ALA A 92 15.84 14.27 5.92
CA ALA A 92 16.16 14.47 4.50
C ALA A 92 15.63 15.81 3.98
N GLU A 93 14.41 16.18 4.39
CA GLU A 93 13.81 17.47 4.12
C GLU A 93 14.62 18.62 4.71
N ARG A 94 14.98 18.58 6.00
CA ARG A 94 15.81 19.63 6.62
C ARG A 94 17.13 19.82 5.88
N TYR A 95 17.76 18.73 5.42
CA TYR A 95 18.97 18.81 4.59
C TYR A 95 18.69 19.43 3.22
N SER A 96 17.56 19.09 2.60
CA SER A 96 17.13 19.68 1.33
C SER A 96 16.93 21.19 1.42
N VAL A 97 16.37 21.68 2.54
CA VAL A 97 16.18 23.11 2.82
C VAL A 97 17.54 23.81 2.96
N LEU A 98 18.47 23.25 3.73
CA LEU A 98 19.81 23.80 3.89
C LEU A 98 20.58 23.87 2.56
N LEU A 99 20.36 22.92 1.65
CA LEU A 99 20.93 22.92 0.31
C LEU A 99 20.21 23.85 -0.68
N GLY A 100 19.06 24.41 -0.31
CA GLY A 100 18.19 25.14 -1.25
C GLY A 100 17.73 24.25 -2.41
N LEU A 101 17.53 22.94 -2.16
CA LEU A 101 17.35 21.94 -3.19
C LEU A 101 16.11 22.21 -4.05
N GLU A 102 14.96 22.49 -3.43
CA GLU A 102 13.73 22.87 -4.13
C GLU A 102 13.94 24.06 -5.08
N GLN A 103 14.53 25.13 -4.58
CA GLN A 103 14.75 26.34 -5.35
C GLN A 103 15.69 26.07 -6.52
N SER A 104 16.76 25.30 -6.30
CA SER A 104 17.70 24.90 -7.34
C SER A 104 17.03 24.03 -8.41
N ALA A 105 16.18 23.08 -8.00
CA ALA A 105 15.50 22.14 -8.88
C ALA A 105 14.39 22.82 -9.71
N THR A 106 13.60 23.71 -9.10
CA THR A 106 12.44 24.34 -9.76
C THR A 106 12.81 25.58 -10.58
N SER A 107 13.84 26.34 -10.18
CA SER A 107 14.22 27.61 -10.85
C SER A 107 14.59 27.44 -12.33
N LEU A 108 15.16 26.29 -12.69
CA LEU A 108 15.57 25.96 -14.05
C LEU A 108 14.39 25.98 -15.02
N PHE A 109 13.24 25.52 -14.58
CA PHE A 109 12.04 25.39 -15.39
C PHE A 109 11.15 26.63 -15.34
N LYS A 110 11.44 27.59 -14.45
CA LYS A 110 10.78 28.90 -14.44
C LYS A 110 11.26 29.80 -15.58
N THR A 111 12.51 29.63 -16.02
CA THR A 111 13.12 30.44 -17.09
C THR A 111 13.23 29.64 -18.41
N PRO A 112 12.57 30.07 -19.51
CA PRO A 112 12.46 29.26 -20.72
C PRO A 112 13.76 29.03 -21.49
N ASN A 113 14.82 29.80 -21.21
CA ASN A 113 16.08 29.76 -21.98
C ASN A 113 17.24 29.07 -21.24
N LYS A 114 17.02 28.54 -20.03
CA LYS A 114 18.08 27.92 -19.25
C LYS A 114 18.13 26.42 -19.55
N VAL A 115 19.23 25.97 -20.14
CA VAL A 115 19.46 24.56 -20.43
C VAL A 115 19.91 23.84 -19.15
N PRO A 116 19.20 22.80 -18.68
CA PRO A 116 19.56 22.05 -17.49
C PRO A 116 20.81 21.20 -17.72
N SER A 117 21.73 21.20 -16.76
CA SER A 117 22.89 20.30 -16.74
C SER A 117 22.53 18.90 -16.19
N ALA A 118 23.40 17.91 -16.38
CA ALA A 118 23.18 16.56 -15.82
C ALA A 118 23.05 16.56 -14.27
N GLU A 119 23.81 17.42 -13.59
CA GLU A 119 23.76 17.55 -12.14
C GLU A 119 22.45 18.21 -11.68
N ASP A 120 21.92 19.15 -12.45
CA ASP A 120 20.62 19.75 -12.20
C ASP A 120 19.49 18.70 -12.28
N VAL A 121 19.56 17.84 -13.29
CA VAL A 121 18.62 16.72 -13.44
C VAL A 121 18.72 15.76 -12.25
N LYS A 122 19.93 15.46 -11.76
CA LYS A 122 20.14 14.63 -10.55
C LYS A 122 19.45 15.26 -9.35
N ARG A 123 19.66 16.56 -9.10
CA ARG A 123 19.03 17.29 -7.99
C ARG A 123 17.51 17.27 -8.06
N LEU A 124 16.95 17.49 -9.25
CA LEU A 124 15.51 17.45 -9.47
C LEU A 124 14.91 16.07 -9.18
N ARG A 125 15.55 14.99 -9.65
CA ARG A 125 15.11 13.62 -9.37
C ARG A 125 15.08 13.32 -7.88
N VAL A 126 16.11 13.74 -7.14
CA VAL A 126 16.18 13.57 -5.67
C VAL A 126 15.07 14.38 -4.99
N TRP A 127 14.88 15.63 -5.40
CA TRP A 127 13.82 16.50 -4.87
C TRP A 127 12.43 15.92 -5.07
N TYR A 128 12.09 15.47 -6.29
CA TYR A 128 10.78 14.89 -6.58
C TYR A 128 10.58 13.53 -5.91
N ASN A 129 11.62 12.71 -5.76
CA ASN A 129 11.53 11.48 -4.98
C ASN A 129 11.20 11.80 -3.50
N LEU A 130 11.89 12.78 -2.91
CA LEU A 130 11.59 13.24 -1.55
C LEU A 130 10.16 13.76 -1.40
N LEU A 131 9.72 14.62 -2.31
CA LEU A 131 8.37 15.16 -2.33
C LEU A 131 7.31 14.06 -2.37
N THR A 132 7.45 13.12 -3.30
CA THR A 132 6.47 12.05 -3.52
C THR A 132 6.48 11.03 -2.38
N CYS A 133 7.62 10.74 -1.76
CA CYS A 133 7.67 9.88 -0.58
C CYS A 133 7.06 10.52 0.66
N ASN A 134 7.32 11.81 0.88
CA ASN A 134 6.70 12.54 1.99
C ASN A 134 5.17 12.52 1.88
N PHE A 135 4.65 12.76 0.67
CA PHE A 135 3.21 12.76 0.44
C PHE A 135 2.58 11.36 0.52
N ASN A 136 3.22 10.33 -0.04
CA ASN A 136 2.76 8.94 0.09
C ASN A 136 2.73 8.50 1.56
N LEU A 137 3.75 8.86 2.34
CA LEU A 137 3.79 8.54 3.77
C LEU A 137 2.68 9.27 4.53
N MET A 138 2.40 10.53 4.20
CA MET A 138 1.26 11.26 4.77
C MET A 138 -0.06 10.52 4.52
N LEU A 139 -0.31 10.02 3.31
CA LEU A 139 -1.54 9.27 3.03
C LEU A 139 -1.61 7.93 3.75
N THR A 140 -0.46 7.27 3.94
CA THR A 140 -0.39 5.94 4.54
C THR A 140 -0.50 5.99 6.06
N SER A 141 0.26 6.89 6.68
CA SER A 141 0.34 7.03 8.15
C SER A 141 -0.60 8.07 8.73
N GLY A 142 -1.16 8.93 7.87
CA GLY A 142 -1.89 10.14 8.26
C GLY A 142 -1.09 11.11 9.14
N LEU A 143 0.24 10.97 9.19
CA LEU A 143 1.15 11.99 9.72
C LEU A 143 1.20 13.18 8.73
N PRO A 144 1.36 14.42 9.21
CA PRO A 144 1.34 15.57 8.32
C PRO A 144 2.53 15.55 7.35
N ALA A 145 2.25 15.84 6.07
CA ALA A 145 3.29 16.12 5.10
C ALA A 145 4.02 17.41 5.49
N SER A 146 5.35 17.39 5.41
CA SER A 146 6.17 18.54 5.77
C SER A 146 6.51 19.46 4.58
N ILE A 147 6.31 19.01 3.33
CA ILE A 147 6.69 19.72 2.11
C ILE A 147 5.46 20.22 1.37
N ASP A 148 5.45 21.51 0.98
CA ASP A 148 4.47 22.08 0.06
C ASP A 148 4.76 21.65 -1.39
N PRO A 149 3.86 20.90 -2.07
CA PRO A 149 4.08 20.48 -3.44
C PRO A 149 3.89 21.60 -4.48
N SER A 150 3.25 22.72 -4.12
CA SER A 150 2.79 23.75 -5.07
C SER A 150 3.87 24.25 -6.02
N PRO A 151 5.09 24.61 -5.57
CA PRO A 151 6.13 25.11 -6.47
C PRO A 151 6.61 24.07 -7.48
N SER A 152 6.59 22.80 -7.08
CA SER A 152 7.02 21.67 -7.89
C SER A 152 5.99 21.32 -8.96
N VAL A 153 4.71 21.31 -8.59
CA VAL A 153 3.59 21.02 -9.50
C VAL A 153 3.51 22.04 -10.64
N GLN A 154 3.71 23.33 -10.34
CA GLN A 154 3.66 24.41 -11.34
C GLN A 154 4.67 24.23 -12.49
N VAL A 155 5.78 23.53 -12.25
CA VAL A 155 6.86 23.35 -13.23
C VAL A 155 7.00 21.91 -13.74
N ALA A 156 6.28 20.94 -13.14
CA ALA A 156 6.39 19.52 -13.44
C ALA A 156 6.11 19.18 -14.92
N TRP A 157 5.22 19.92 -15.58
CA TRP A 157 4.89 19.69 -16.99
C TRP A 157 6.05 20.01 -17.95
N ARG A 158 6.97 20.92 -17.58
CA ARG A 158 8.14 21.30 -18.41
C ARG A 158 9.28 20.30 -18.32
N PHE A 159 9.29 19.47 -17.29
CA PHE A 159 10.39 18.57 -16.95
C PHE A 159 10.67 17.54 -18.05
N VAL A 160 9.64 16.81 -18.49
CA VAL A 160 9.79 15.75 -19.50
C VAL A 160 9.69 16.27 -20.94
N SER A 161 9.91 17.57 -21.16
CA SER A 161 10.04 18.14 -22.50
C SER A 161 11.50 18.22 -22.96
N HIS A 162 12.45 17.96 -22.07
CA HIS A 162 13.89 18.03 -22.35
C HIS A 162 14.48 16.63 -22.59
N GLU A 163 15.47 16.52 -23.47
CA GLU A 163 16.06 15.23 -23.89
C GLU A 163 16.69 14.44 -22.73
N LEU A 164 17.34 15.14 -21.79
CA LEU A 164 17.96 14.53 -20.60
C LEU A 164 16.96 13.93 -19.59
N MET A 165 15.66 14.15 -19.79
CA MET A 165 14.58 13.87 -18.83
C MET A 165 13.46 13.04 -19.48
N GLN A 166 13.84 12.14 -20.39
CA GLN A 166 12.94 11.23 -21.12
C GLN A 166 13.00 9.79 -20.63
N SER A 167 13.74 9.50 -19.54
CA SER A 167 13.81 8.11 -19.08
C SER A 167 12.45 7.63 -18.57
N PRO A 168 12.15 6.32 -18.62
CA PRO A 168 10.92 5.79 -18.00
C PRO A 168 10.80 6.15 -16.51
N GLY A 169 11.91 6.35 -15.80
CA GLY A 169 11.90 6.87 -14.43
C GLY A 169 11.40 8.30 -14.33
N ASP A 170 11.80 9.17 -15.27
CA ASP A 170 11.39 10.58 -15.30
C ASP A 170 9.90 10.73 -15.56
N LEU A 171 9.35 9.97 -16.52
CA LEU A 171 7.91 9.97 -16.79
C LEU A 171 7.10 9.51 -15.57
N ARG A 172 7.56 8.46 -14.87
CA ARG A 172 6.92 7.99 -13.64
C ARG A 172 6.93 9.04 -12.55
N VAL A 173 8.08 9.67 -12.29
CA VAL A 173 8.21 10.71 -11.26
C VAL A 173 7.35 11.92 -11.59
N ARG A 174 7.29 12.34 -12.86
CA ARG A 174 6.37 13.41 -13.29
C ARG A 174 4.92 13.06 -12.97
N GLY A 175 4.48 11.85 -13.35
CA GLY A 175 3.12 11.40 -13.06
C GLY A 175 2.81 11.44 -11.56
N LEU A 176 3.74 11.02 -10.70
CA LEU A 176 3.58 11.10 -9.26
C LEU A 176 3.49 12.54 -8.72
N VAL A 177 4.28 13.47 -9.25
CA VAL A 177 4.20 14.88 -8.84
C VAL A 177 2.85 15.50 -9.25
N GLU A 178 2.33 15.16 -10.44
CA GLU A 178 1.00 15.60 -10.87
C GLU A 178 -0.10 15.03 -9.97
N LEU A 179 -0.03 13.74 -9.61
CA LEU A 179 -0.97 13.12 -8.66
C LEU A 179 -0.94 13.81 -7.28
N VAL A 180 0.25 14.11 -6.77
CA VAL A 180 0.41 14.87 -5.52
C VAL A 180 -0.26 16.24 -5.64
N GLY A 181 -0.12 16.92 -6.79
CA GLY A 181 -0.79 18.19 -7.07
C GLY A 181 -2.31 18.10 -7.03
N ILE A 182 -2.89 17.07 -7.66
CA ILE A 182 -4.34 16.81 -7.66
C ILE A 182 -4.86 16.67 -6.23
N VAL A 183 -4.21 15.81 -5.43
CA VAL A 183 -4.62 15.58 -4.04
C VAL A 183 -4.45 16.84 -3.19
N HIS A 184 -3.33 17.54 -3.33
CA HIS A 184 -3.05 18.78 -2.58
C HIS A 184 -4.08 19.88 -2.86
N ILE A 185 -4.51 20.04 -4.12
CA ILE A 185 -5.55 21.01 -4.50
C ILE A 185 -6.89 20.65 -3.84
N ALA A 186 -7.25 19.36 -3.85
CA ALA A 186 -8.48 18.90 -3.19
C ALA A 186 -8.45 19.19 -1.69
N MET A 187 -7.37 18.79 -1.00
CA MET A 187 -7.16 19.01 0.43
C MET A 187 -7.20 20.50 0.81
N SER A 188 -6.48 21.34 0.06
CA SER A 188 -6.44 22.78 0.29
C SER A 188 -7.80 23.44 0.08
N SER A 189 -8.59 22.96 -0.87
CA SER A 189 -9.91 23.51 -1.18
C SER A 189 -10.94 23.23 -0.09
N CYS A 190 -10.80 22.14 0.67
CA CYS A 190 -11.70 21.82 1.80
C CYS A 190 -11.18 22.33 3.15
N GLY A 191 -9.98 22.93 3.20
CA GLY A 191 -9.34 23.36 4.45
C GLY A 191 -8.82 22.23 5.33
N ASP A 192 -8.81 20.98 4.84
CA ASP A 192 -8.25 19.83 5.55
C ASP A 192 -6.96 19.33 4.88
N ILE A 193 -5.85 19.76 5.45
CA ILE A 193 -4.48 19.39 5.04
C ILE A 193 -4.07 17.99 5.50
N SER A 194 -4.92 17.26 6.23
CA SER A 194 -4.66 15.87 6.60
C SER A 194 -5.22 14.85 5.59
N GLY A 195 -6.20 15.26 4.78
CA GLY A 195 -6.88 14.38 3.82
C GLY A 195 -7.83 13.38 4.47
N ARG A 196 -8.11 13.52 5.78
CA ARG A 196 -8.96 12.58 6.54
C ARG A 196 -10.43 13.00 6.60
N GLN A 197 -10.74 14.27 6.33
CA GLN A 197 -12.06 14.89 6.44
C GLN A 197 -12.41 15.69 5.19
N LEU A 198 -12.15 15.11 4.02
CA LEU A 198 -12.53 15.73 2.75
C LEU A 198 -14.06 15.78 2.63
N GLN A 199 -14.57 16.95 2.24
CA GLN A 199 -15.99 17.13 1.97
C GLN A 199 -16.40 16.28 0.74
N PRO A 200 -17.64 15.76 0.67
CA PRO A 200 -18.08 14.92 -0.44
C PRO A 200 -17.87 15.54 -1.82
N SER A 201 -18.15 16.83 -1.99
CA SER A 201 -17.93 17.55 -3.25
C SER A 201 -16.46 17.66 -3.64
N CYS A 202 -15.55 17.74 -2.65
CA CYS A 202 -14.12 17.70 -2.91
C CYS A 202 -13.67 16.30 -3.35
N LEU A 203 -14.19 15.23 -2.73
CA LEU A 203 -13.89 13.85 -3.09
C LEU A 203 -14.40 13.52 -4.50
N GLU A 204 -15.61 13.95 -4.83
CA GLU A 204 -16.16 13.79 -6.18
C GLU A 204 -15.26 14.45 -7.22
N ARG A 205 -14.88 15.71 -7.00
CA ARG A 205 -13.96 16.43 -7.88
C ARG A 205 -12.59 15.76 -7.97
N LEU A 206 -12.03 15.34 -6.85
CA LEU A 206 -10.77 14.61 -6.80
C LEU A 206 -10.82 13.35 -7.68
N ASN A 207 -11.88 12.55 -7.55
CA ASN A 207 -12.04 11.33 -8.33
C ASN A 207 -12.12 11.62 -9.84
N ILE A 208 -12.85 12.67 -10.23
CA ILE A 208 -12.90 13.15 -11.64
C ILE A 208 -11.50 13.56 -12.13
N ASP A 209 -10.77 14.36 -11.34
CA ASP A 209 -9.43 14.82 -11.71
C ASP A 209 -8.45 13.64 -11.84
N LEU A 210 -8.57 12.61 -11.00
CA LEU A 210 -7.79 11.37 -11.09
C LEU A 210 -8.16 10.55 -12.33
N ASP A 211 -9.43 10.48 -12.71
CA ASP A 211 -9.89 9.78 -13.92
C ASP A 211 -9.39 10.45 -15.19
N ASP A 212 -9.44 11.77 -15.25
CA ASP A 212 -8.91 12.54 -16.38
C ASP A 212 -7.38 12.43 -16.46
N TRP A 213 -6.70 12.47 -15.32
CA TRP A 213 -5.26 12.19 -15.24
C TRP A 213 -4.95 10.78 -15.76
N GLU A 214 -5.69 9.76 -15.33
CA GLU A 214 -5.45 8.36 -15.71
C GLU A 214 -5.63 8.14 -17.21
N LYS A 215 -6.72 8.66 -17.79
CA LYS A 215 -6.98 8.61 -19.24
C LYS A 215 -5.88 9.27 -20.05
N SER A 216 -5.41 10.45 -19.61
CA SER A 216 -4.32 11.16 -20.25
C SER A 216 -3.02 10.34 -20.19
N TRP A 217 -2.67 9.83 -19.01
CA TRP A 217 -1.41 9.12 -18.77
C TRP A 217 -1.36 7.72 -19.38
N PHE A 218 -2.51 7.07 -19.56
CA PHE A 218 -2.59 5.77 -20.25
C PHE A 218 -1.92 5.83 -21.63
N CYS A 219 -2.26 6.85 -22.43
CA CYS A 219 -1.67 7.07 -23.74
C CYS A 219 -0.16 7.36 -23.69
N HIS A 220 0.30 8.08 -22.66
CA HIS A 220 1.72 8.46 -22.52
C HIS A 220 2.61 7.28 -22.14
N LEU A 221 2.09 6.36 -21.32
CA LEU A 221 2.86 5.23 -20.78
C LEU A 221 2.57 3.89 -21.45
N GLN A 222 1.66 3.83 -22.44
CA GLN A 222 1.28 2.60 -23.12
C GLN A 222 2.48 1.80 -23.67
N LYS A 223 3.55 2.49 -24.08
CA LYS A 223 4.79 1.91 -24.63
C LYS A 223 5.78 1.44 -23.56
N THR A 224 5.57 1.81 -22.30
CA THR A 224 6.42 1.41 -21.17
C THR A 224 5.96 0.05 -20.66
N GLU A 225 6.89 -0.86 -20.46
CA GLU A 225 6.58 -2.21 -19.98
C GLU A 225 5.96 -2.18 -18.57
N SER A 226 4.88 -2.94 -18.37
CA SER A 226 4.12 -3.03 -17.11
C SER A 226 3.74 -1.69 -16.48
N HIS A 227 3.54 -0.65 -17.31
CA HIS A 227 3.13 0.67 -16.83
C HIS A 227 1.89 0.60 -15.94
N TYR A 228 0.89 -0.19 -16.33
CA TYR A 228 -0.39 -0.28 -15.66
C TYR A 228 -0.36 -0.99 -14.30
N SER A 229 0.66 -1.83 -14.03
CA SER A 229 0.77 -2.59 -12.77
C SER A 229 1.74 -1.95 -11.76
N HIS A 230 2.31 -0.80 -12.12
CA HIS A 230 3.29 -0.09 -11.31
C HIS A 230 3.01 1.42 -11.24
N LEU A 231 3.90 2.15 -10.57
CA LEU A 231 3.87 3.60 -10.53
C LEU A 231 3.91 4.16 -11.96
N PRO A 232 3.12 5.22 -12.25
CA PRO A 232 2.33 6.00 -11.29
C PRO A 232 0.90 5.48 -11.03
N PHE A 233 0.38 4.53 -11.81
CA PHE A 233 -1.01 4.06 -11.70
C PHE A 233 -1.31 3.37 -10.37
N THR A 234 -0.35 2.63 -9.81
CA THR A 234 -0.52 2.06 -8.46
C THR A 234 -0.74 3.15 -7.40
N SER A 235 -0.03 4.28 -7.49
CA SER A 235 -0.26 5.43 -6.59
C SER A 235 -1.61 6.09 -6.85
N ALA A 236 -2.04 6.23 -8.10
CA ALA A 236 -3.36 6.79 -8.41
C ALA A 236 -4.49 5.97 -7.76
N ARG A 237 -4.43 4.63 -7.89
CA ARG A 237 -5.37 3.71 -7.23
C ARG A 237 -5.28 3.78 -5.72
N TRP A 238 -4.06 3.84 -5.17
CA TRP A 238 -3.85 4.01 -3.73
C TRP A 238 -4.47 5.31 -3.21
N TYR A 239 -4.27 6.43 -3.91
CA TYR A 239 -4.81 7.74 -3.50
C TYR A 239 -6.34 7.74 -3.53
N ARG A 240 -6.94 7.15 -4.58
CA ARG A 240 -8.40 6.94 -4.62
C ARG A 240 -8.85 6.14 -3.40
N LEU A 241 -8.23 5.01 -3.14
CA LEU A 241 -8.60 4.14 -2.02
C LEU A 241 -8.45 4.86 -0.68
N SER A 242 -7.27 5.40 -0.36
CA SER A 242 -6.97 6.00 0.93
C SER A 242 -7.88 7.18 1.26
N LEU A 243 -8.11 8.08 0.29
CA LEU A 243 -8.88 9.31 0.50
C LEU A 243 -10.39 9.05 0.56
N ASN A 244 -10.91 8.15 -0.28
CA ASN A 244 -12.31 7.78 -0.20
C ASN A 244 -12.57 6.97 1.08
N CYS A 245 -11.71 6.00 1.44
CA CYS A 245 -11.84 5.22 2.68
C CYS A 245 -11.81 6.07 3.94
N ALA A 246 -11.05 7.17 3.98
CA ALA A 246 -11.02 8.06 5.14
C ALA A 246 -12.42 8.63 5.46
N SER A 247 -13.25 8.88 4.44
CA SER A 247 -14.65 9.29 4.61
C SER A 247 -15.59 8.16 5.08
N LEU A 248 -15.16 6.89 4.95
CA LEU A 248 -15.93 5.70 5.34
C LEU A 248 -15.65 5.23 6.77
N ALA A 249 -14.66 5.81 7.46
CA ALA A 249 -14.24 5.38 8.79
C ALA A 249 -15.40 5.22 9.80
N PRO A 250 -16.41 6.11 9.88
CA PRO A 250 -17.53 5.94 10.80
C PRO A 250 -18.33 4.64 10.59
N LEU A 251 -18.33 4.10 9.37
CA LEU A 251 -19.13 2.96 8.94
C LEU A 251 -18.37 1.65 9.15
N LEU A 252 -17.05 1.69 8.96
CA LEU A 252 -16.17 0.59 9.29
C LEU A 252 -16.05 0.41 10.82
N SER A 253 -16.04 1.50 11.60
CA SER A 253 -15.79 1.46 13.05
C SER A 253 -17.00 1.09 13.93
N SER A 254 -18.25 1.17 13.46
CA SER A 254 -19.40 0.75 14.26
C SER A 254 -20.63 0.33 13.43
N PRO A 255 -21.23 -0.86 13.70
CA PRO A 255 -22.49 -1.25 13.07
C PRO A 255 -23.67 -0.38 13.52
N ARG A 256 -23.54 0.36 14.64
CA ARG A 256 -24.61 1.21 15.20
C ARG A 256 -24.56 2.67 14.75
N ALA A 257 -23.46 3.11 14.14
CA ALA A 257 -23.32 4.50 13.65
C ALA A 257 -24.17 4.78 12.39
N HIS A 258 -24.55 3.74 11.66
CA HIS A 258 -25.34 3.82 10.41
C HIS A 258 -26.78 4.35 10.59
N GLN A 259 -27.35 4.30 11.79
CA GLN A 259 -28.76 4.66 12.00
C GLN A 259 -29.05 6.16 12.13
N ARG A 260 -28.04 7.04 11.98
CA ARG A 260 -28.19 8.48 12.25
C ARG A 260 -27.84 9.42 11.10
N SER A 261 -27.32 8.94 9.96
CA SER A 261 -26.98 9.80 8.82
C SER A 261 -28.16 9.92 7.85
N THR A 262 -28.75 11.10 7.81
CA THR A 262 -29.76 11.60 6.85
C THR A 262 -29.51 11.21 5.39
N ASP A 263 -30.60 10.99 4.63
CA ASP A 263 -30.70 10.55 3.22
C ASP A 263 -29.75 11.24 2.20
N LEU A 264 -29.32 12.49 2.44
CA LEU A 264 -28.33 13.19 1.58
C LEU A 264 -26.89 12.66 1.76
N SER A 265 -26.60 11.96 2.86
CA SER A 265 -25.30 11.36 3.15
C SER A 265 -25.13 10.00 2.47
N GLU A 266 -26.22 9.35 2.05
CA GLU A 266 -26.19 7.98 1.54
C GLU A 266 -25.63 7.91 0.11
N SER A 267 -26.01 8.84 -0.77
CA SER A 267 -25.51 8.86 -2.16
C SER A 267 -23.99 9.06 -2.22
N HIS A 268 -23.48 10.03 -1.47
CA HIS A 268 -22.05 10.31 -1.37
C HIS A 268 -21.28 9.16 -0.74
N PHE A 269 -21.85 8.52 0.29
CA PHE A 269 -21.28 7.33 0.88
C PHE A 269 -21.18 6.19 -0.14
N ARG A 270 -22.27 5.88 -0.84
CA ARG A 270 -22.30 4.82 -1.86
C ARG A 270 -21.30 5.10 -2.97
N GLN A 271 -21.14 6.35 -3.38
CA GLN A 271 -20.14 6.75 -4.36
C GLN A 271 -18.71 6.52 -3.85
N ALA A 272 -18.37 7.02 -2.66
CA ALA A 272 -17.04 6.84 -2.08
C ALA A 272 -16.71 5.34 -1.84
N LEU A 273 -17.69 4.55 -1.41
CA LEU A 273 -17.58 3.10 -1.28
C LEU A 273 -17.35 2.43 -2.64
N SER A 274 -18.15 2.73 -3.65
CA SER A 274 -17.99 2.19 -5.01
C SER A 274 -16.59 2.48 -5.57
N VAL A 275 -16.12 3.72 -5.45
CA VAL A 275 -14.78 4.11 -5.90
C VAL A 275 -13.69 3.34 -5.14
N SER A 276 -13.85 3.18 -3.82
CA SER A 276 -12.90 2.44 -2.98
C SER A 276 -12.86 0.95 -3.35
N LEU A 277 -14.01 0.32 -3.58
CA LEU A 277 -14.12 -1.09 -3.99
C LEU A 277 -13.45 -1.31 -5.35
N THR A 278 -13.73 -0.42 -6.32
CA THR A 278 -13.10 -0.47 -7.65
C THR A 278 -11.59 -0.29 -7.54
N ALA A 279 -11.11 0.70 -6.78
CA ALA A 279 -9.68 0.94 -6.60
C ALA A 279 -8.97 -0.24 -5.93
N ALA A 280 -9.56 -0.84 -4.89
CA ALA A 280 -9.02 -2.02 -4.21
C ALA A 280 -8.96 -3.23 -5.15
N ALA A 281 -10.03 -3.50 -5.91
CA ALA A 281 -10.05 -4.56 -6.90
C ALA A 281 -9.00 -4.35 -7.99
N GLN A 282 -8.83 -3.11 -8.48
CA GLN A 282 -7.80 -2.77 -9.47
C GLN A 282 -6.38 -2.94 -8.94
N ILE A 283 -6.09 -2.61 -7.67
CA ILE A 283 -4.77 -2.83 -7.05
C ILE A 283 -4.39 -4.32 -7.11
N ILE A 284 -5.32 -5.19 -6.74
CA ILE A 284 -5.11 -6.65 -6.72
C ILE A 284 -5.04 -7.20 -8.16
N LEU A 285 -6.03 -6.86 -9.01
CA LEU A 285 -6.12 -7.41 -10.38
C LEU A 285 -4.99 -6.92 -11.28
N ALA A 286 -4.38 -5.78 -11.01
CA ALA A 286 -3.24 -5.28 -11.77
C ALA A 286 -2.02 -6.21 -11.74
N GLN A 287 -1.92 -7.13 -10.78
CA GLN A 287 -0.85 -8.13 -10.70
C GLN A 287 -1.25 -9.49 -11.30
N SER A 288 -2.39 -9.56 -11.98
CA SER A 288 -2.85 -10.75 -12.68
C SER A 288 -2.34 -10.81 -14.12
N SER A 289 -2.53 -11.95 -14.77
CA SER A 289 -2.25 -12.14 -16.20
C SER A 289 -3.21 -11.40 -17.15
N PHE A 290 -4.19 -10.64 -16.63
CA PHE A 290 -5.12 -9.89 -17.46
C PHE A 290 -4.46 -8.66 -18.08
N ARG A 291 -5.05 -8.20 -19.19
CA ARG A 291 -4.54 -7.03 -19.91
C ARG A 291 -4.90 -5.74 -19.20
N ALA A 292 -4.10 -4.70 -19.44
CA ALA A 292 -4.28 -3.37 -18.87
C ALA A 292 -5.70 -2.80 -19.11
N ASP A 293 -6.25 -2.99 -20.31
CA ASP A 293 -7.58 -2.49 -20.69
C ASP A 293 -8.68 -3.03 -19.76
N ILE A 294 -8.60 -4.30 -19.36
CA ILE A 294 -9.55 -4.92 -18.43
C ILE A 294 -9.43 -4.27 -17.06
N VAL A 295 -8.20 -4.08 -16.56
CA VAL A 295 -7.97 -3.49 -15.24
C VAL A 295 -8.49 -2.05 -15.18
N PHE A 296 -8.24 -1.25 -16.21
CA PHE A 296 -8.71 0.14 -16.28
C PHE A 296 -10.23 0.26 -16.49
N SER A 297 -10.88 -0.73 -17.12
CA SER A 297 -12.33 -0.73 -17.31
C SER A 297 -13.13 -1.33 -16.14
N LEU A 298 -12.46 -1.81 -15.09
CA LEU A 298 -13.15 -2.38 -13.94
C LEU A 298 -14.07 -1.37 -13.28
N ASP A 299 -15.29 -1.81 -12.97
CA ASP A 299 -16.24 -1.12 -12.11
C ASP A 299 -16.85 -2.14 -11.15
N SER A 300 -16.64 -1.93 -9.86
CA SER A 300 -17.14 -2.81 -8.80
C SER A 300 -18.66 -2.98 -8.83
N GLN A 301 -19.40 -2.01 -9.36
CA GLN A 301 -20.88 -2.05 -9.44
C GLN A 301 -21.40 -2.60 -10.77
N GLU A 302 -20.51 -2.97 -11.69
CA GLU A 302 -20.84 -3.61 -12.97
C GLU A 302 -20.16 -4.98 -13.02
N LEU A 303 -20.90 -6.05 -12.68
CA LEU A 303 -20.35 -7.41 -12.62
C LEU A 303 -19.73 -7.86 -13.95
N SER A 304 -20.28 -7.41 -15.07
CA SER A 304 -19.76 -7.75 -16.40
C SER A 304 -18.39 -7.13 -16.71
N SER A 305 -17.95 -6.15 -15.91
CA SER A 305 -16.61 -5.56 -16.03
C SER A 305 -15.50 -6.50 -15.53
N PHE A 306 -15.84 -7.46 -14.65
CA PHE A 306 -14.88 -8.42 -14.14
C PHE A 306 -14.63 -9.54 -15.16
N PRO A 307 -13.37 -9.96 -15.37
CA PRO A 307 -13.09 -11.06 -16.26
C PRO A 307 -13.66 -12.36 -15.72
N ASP A 308 -14.15 -13.23 -16.60
CA ASP A 308 -14.56 -14.59 -16.25
C ASP A 308 -13.36 -15.48 -15.94
N GLY A 309 -13.60 -16.58 -15.23
CA GLY A 309 -12.59 -17.61 -15.00
C GLY A 309 -11.71 -17.37 -13.77
N ALA A 310 -10.64 -18.17 -13.64
CA ALA A 310 -9.70 -18.08 -12.53
C ALA A 310 -8.71 -16.93 -12.71
N TYR A 311 -8.37 -16.26 -11.61
CA TYR A 311 -7.41 -15.16 -11.62
C TYR A 311 -6.01 -15.71 -11.34
N ASN A 312 -5.14 -15.63 -12.34
CA ASN A 312 -3.78 -16.12 -12.25
C ASN A 312 -2.80 -14.97 -12.06
N VAL A 313 -1.78 -15.19 -11.25
CA VAL A 313 -0.69 -14.24 -11.00
C VAL A 313 0.14 -14.04 -12.27
N ASP A 314 0.38 -12.78 -12.66
CA ASP A 314 1.42 -12.49 -13.65
C ASP A 314 2.80 -12.54 -12.99
N ARG A 315 3.53 -13.62 -13.27
CA ARG A 315 4.88 -13.83 -12.73
C ARG A 315 5.83 -12.70 -13.12
N ALA A 316 5.67 -12.09 -14.30
CA ALA A 316 6.53 -11.01 -14.75
C ALA A 316 6.30 -9.74 -13.91
N SER A 317 5.05 -9.32 -13.74
CA SER A 317 4.69 -8.19 -12.88
C SER A 317 5.11 -8.45 -11.43
N VAL A 318 4.79 -9.62 -10.87
CA VAL A 318 5.08 -9.95 -9.47
C VAL A 318 6.57 -10.08 -9.18
N SER A 319 7.38 -10.59 -10.12
CA SER A 319 8.84 -10.61 -9.95
C SER A 319 9.45 -9.23 -9.74
N ARG A 320 8.81 -8.17 -10.23
CA ARG A 320 9.26 -6.77 -10.05
C ARG A 320 8.87 -6.23 -8.68
N LEU A 321 7.82 -6.78 -8.07
CA LEU A 321 7.43 -6.43 -6.71
C LEU A 321 8.42 -6.94 -5.67
N TYR A 322 9.26 -7.93 -5.99
CA TYR A 322 10.29 -8.44 -5.09
C TYR A 322 11.24 -7.34 -4.55
N TYR A 323 11.41 -6.24 -5.29
CA TYR A 323 12.22 -5.10 -4.85
C TYR A 323 11.37 -3.85 -4.58
N ALA A 324 10.07 -4.01 -4.42
CA ALA A 324 9.17 -2.92 -4.10
C ALA A 324 9.45 -2.39 -2.69
N VAL A 325 9.24 -1.09 -2.54
CA VAL A 325 9.35 -0.37 -1.27
C VAL A 325 8.20 -0.76 -0.34
N ASP A 326 8.41 -0.59 0.97
CA ASP A 326 7.44 -0.99 2.01
C ASP A 326 6.02 -0.43 1.76
N SER A 327 5.92 0.82 1.29
CA SER A 327 4.63 1.45 0.99
C SER A 327 3.81 0.73 -0.09
N THR A 328 4.46 0.02 -1.02
CA THR A 328 3.75 -0.77 -2.05
C THR A 328 3.03 -1.95 -1.41
N TRP A 329 3.69 -2.62 -0.46
CA TRP A 329 3.11 -3.75 0.27
C TRP A 329 2.00 -3.31 1.20
N ILE A 330 2.12 -2.12 1.81
CA ILE A 330 1.05 -1.52 2.61
C ILE A 330 -0.19 -1.27 1.73
N SER A 331 -0.05 -0.65 0.55
CA SER A 331 -1.19 -0.39 -0.34
C SER A 331 -1.92 -1.67 -0.77
N HIS A 332 -1.19 -2.76 -1.05
CA HIS A 332 -1.81 -4.05 -1.40
C HIS A 332 -2.52 -4.68 -0.20
N THR A 333 -1.84 -4.69 0.96
CA THR A 333 -2.40 -5.25 2.21
C THR A 333 -3.66 -4.51 2.62
N PHE A 334 -3.64 -3.17 2.59
CA PHE A 334 -4.78 -2.33 2.89
C PHE A 334 -5.97 -2.61 1.95
N ALA A 335 -5.73 -2.72 0.64
CA ALA A 335 -6.79 -3.03 -0.32
C ALA A 335 -7.48 -4.37 0.00
N ILE A 336 -6.72 -5.39 0.39
CA ILE A 336 -7.25 -6.71 0.75
C ILE A 336 -8.07 -6.63 2.04
N ILE A 337 -7.51 -6.02 3.09
CA ILE A 337 -8.19 -5.88 4.38
C ILE A 337 -9.48 -5.08 4.22
N PHE A 338 -9.46 -4.01 3.43
CA PHE A 338 -10.65 -3.20 3.13
C PHE A 338 -11.77 -4.04 2.53
N LEU A 339 -11.48 -4.86 1.50
CA LEU A 339 -12.47 -5.75 0.89
C LEU A 339 -13.00 -6.79 1.90
N CYS A 340 -12.11 -7.42 2.67
CA CYS A 340 -12.50 -8.38 3.70
C CYS A 340 -13.41 -7.73 4.74
N LEU A 341 -13.07 -6.53 5.23
CA LEU A 341 -13.87 -5.82 6.23
C LEU A 341 -15.24 -5.39 5.68
N CYS A 342 -15.31 -4.85 4.47
CA CYS A 342 -16.58 -4.52 3.84
C CYS A 342 -17.48 -5.76 3.73
N TYR A 343 -16.91 -6.90 3.34
CA TYR A 343 -17.66 -8.15 3.22
C TYR A 343 -18.09 -8.66 4.60
N LEU A 344 -17.19 -8.81 5.57
CA LEU A 344 -17.49 -9.31 6.92
C LEU A 344 -18.54 -8.47 7.65
N ARG A 345 -18.62 -7.16 7.34
CA ARG A 345 -19.62 -6.23 7.87
C ARG A 345 -20.96 -6.25 7.10
N GLY A 346 -21.08 -7.04 6.04
CA GLY A 346 -22.29 -7.13 5.22
C GLY A 346 -22.58 -5.88 4.38
N ILE A 347 -21.57 -5.03 4.17
CA ILE A 347 -21.67 -3.82 3.36
C ILE A 347 -21.71 -4.19 1.87
N ILE A 348 -21.00 -5.26 1.50
CA ILE A 348 -20.95 -5.80 0.14
C ILE A 348 -21.29 -7.30 0.13
N ASP A 349 -21.75 -7.78 -1.01
CA ASP A 349 -21.91 -9.21 -1.28
C ASP A 349 -20.62 -9.86 -1.80
N GLU A 350 -20.69 -11.16 -2.15
CA GLU A 350 -19.56 -11.92 -2.68
C GLU A 350 -19.06 -11.45 -4.07
N ASN A 351 -19.83 -10.59 -4.75
CA ASN A 351 -19.54 -10.02 -6.06
C ASN A 351 -19.21 -8.51 -5.99
N LEU A 352 -18.88 -8.01 -4.79
CA LEU A 352 -18.56 -6.60 -4.49
C LEU A 352 -19.72 -5.63 -4.73
N GLN A 353 -20.95 -6.11 -4.87
CA GLN A 353 -22.12 -5.24 -5.01
C GLN A 353 -22.48 -4.64 -3.65
N ILE A 354 -22.77 -3.34 -3.62
CA ILE A 354 -23.15 -2.65 -2.38
C ILE A 354 -24.59 -3.05 -1.99
N CYS A 355 -24.72 -3.71 -0.85
CA CYS A 355 -26.01 -4.16 -0.33
C CYS A 355 -26.95 -2.98 -0.03
N SER A 356 -28.20 -3.02 -0.50
CA SER A 356 -29.24 -2.04 -0.15
C SER A 356 -29.90 -2.42 1.18
N GLN A 357 -30.08 -1.46 2.08
CA GLN A 357 -30.65 -1.69 3.42
C GLN A 357 -32.19 -1.79 3.47
N ASP A 358 -32.86 -2.03 2.34
CA ASP A 358 -34.32 -2.11 2.30
C ASP A 358 -34.81 -3.56 2.31
N SER A 359 -35.25 -3.99 3.49
CA SER A 359 -36.48 -4.76 3.77
C SER A 359 -36.28 -5.81 4.87
N SER A 360 -36.83 -5.51 6.05
CA SER A 360 -37.55 -6.47 6.90
C SER A 360 -37.06 -7.94 6.91
N GLN A 361 -35.80 -8.20 7.25
CA GLN A 361 -35.39 -9.53 7.73
C GLN A 361 -34.69 -9.41 9.08
N GLU A 362 -35.47 -9.81 10.08
CA GLU A 362 -35.11 -10.44 11.36
C GLU A 362 -33.94 -9.87 12.17
N LYS A 363 -34.29 -9.47 13.38
CA LYS A 363 -33.41 -9.31 14.53
C LYS A 363 -32.66 -10.62 14.79
N GLY A 364 -31.52 -10.78 14.14
CA GLY A 364 -30.51 -11.80 14.40
C GLY A 364 -29.23 -11.31 13.77
N LYS A 365 -28.11 -11.37 14.49
CA LYS A 365 -26.77 -11.07 13.97
C LYS A 365 -26.43 -12.08 12.85
N THR A 366 -26.94 -11.91 11.65
CA THR A 366 -26.47 -12.70 10.51
C THR A 366 -25.29 -11.96 9.90
N PHE A 367 -24.09 -12.29 10.38
CA PHE A 367 -22.89 -12.11 9.58
C PHE A 367 -23.14 -12.72 8.19
N PRO A 368 -22.65 -12.10 7.11
CA PRO A 368 -22.79 -12.66 5.79
C PRO A 368 -22.25 -14.09 5.80
N ARG A 369 -23.10 -15.03 5.37
CA ARG A 369 -22.71 -16.42 5.16
C ARG A 369 -21.49 -16.41 4.24
N LEU A 370 -20.50 -17.24 4.55
CA LEU A 370 -19.31 -17.49 3.73
C LEU A 370 -19.63 -17.48 2.23
N PRO A 371 -18.70 -17.00 1.37
CA PRO A 371 -18.95 -16.93 -0.07
C PRO A 371 -19.45 -18.29 -0.54
N SER A 372 -20.66 -18.31 -1.06
CA SER A 372 -21.40 -19.54 -1.32
C SER A 372 -20.80 -20.29 -2.50
N SER A 373 -20.00 -19.58 -3.32
CA SER A 373 -19.36 -20.09 -4.51
C SER A 373 -17.86 -19.79 -4.52
N SER A 374 -17.06 -20.81 -4.83
CA SER A 374 -15.63 -20.64 -5.14
C SER A 374 -15.37 -19.70 -6.32
N TRP A 375 -16.41 -19.33 -7.07
CA TRP A 375 -16.35 -18.51 -8.28
C TRP A 375 -16.74 -17.04 -8.08
N SER A 376 -17.11 -16.63 -6.88
CA SER A 376 -17.43 -15.22 -6.60
C SER A 376 -16.25 -14.29 -6.91
N VAL A 377 -16.53 -13.03 -7.25
CA VAL A 377 -15.48 -12.04 -7.56
C VAL A 377 -14.53 -11.88 -6.36
N LEU A 378 -15.08 -11.74 -5.15
CA LEU A 378 -14.29 -11.60 -3.93
C LEU A 378 -13.38 -12.81 -3.72
N ALA A 379 -13.91 -14.03 -3.83
CA ALA A 379 -13.10 -15.24 -3.63
C ALA A 379 -11.97 -15.38 -4.66
N ARG A 380 -12.20 -14.95 -5.90
CA ARG A 380 -11.17 -14.93 -6.94
C ARG A 380 -10.09 -13.87 -6.68
N LEU A 381 -10.48 -12.67 -6.23
CA LEU A 381 -9.52 -11.62 -5.85
C LEU A 381 -8.68 -12.02 -4.64
N LEU A 382 -9.29 -12.59 -3.60
CA LEU A 382 -8.58 -13.01 -2.39
C LEU A 382 -7.61 -14.18 -2.65
N ARG A 383 -7.97 -15.13 -3.52
CA ARG A 383 -7.02 -16.18 -3.95
C ARG A 383 -5.88 -15.63 -4.80
N LEU A 384 -6.16 -14.67 -5.68
CA LEU A 384 -5.12 -13.97 -6.43
C LEU A 384 -4.16 -13.24 -5.47
N ALA A 385 -4.70 -12.57 -4.44
CA ALA A 385 -3.91 -11.90 -3.42
C ALA A 385 -2.95 -12.86 -2.70
N ILE A 386 -3.44 -14.01 -2.22
CA ILE A 386 -2.58 -15.07 -1.66
C ILE A 386 -1.48 -15.46 -2.66
N GLY A 387 -1.86 -15.73 -3.91
CA GLY A 387 -0.90 -16.11 -4.94
C GLY A 387 0.19 -15.06 -5.19
N ILE A 388 -0.14 -13.77 -5.11
CA ILE A 388 0.83 -12.67 -5.24
C ILE A 388 1.85 -12.71 -4.11
N PHE A 389 1.39 -12.77 -2.85
CA PHE A 389 2.29 -12.77 -1.69
C PHE A 389 3.13 -14.06 -1.63
N ASP A 390 2.54 -15.23 -1.89
CA ASP A 390 3.25 -16.51 -1.91
C ASP A 390 4.30 -16.58 -3.01
N SER A 391 4.07 -15.91 -4.14
CA SER A 391 5.05 -15.85 -5.23
C SER A 391 6.28 -15.00 -4.89
N VAL A 392 6.16 -14.05 -3.97
CA VAL A 392 7.27 -13.14 -3.58
C VAL A 392 7.93 -13.56 -2.27
N CYS A 393 7.22 -14.28 -1.42
CA CYS A 393 7.72 -14.83 -0.17
C CYS A 393 7.79 -16.37 -0.23
N PRO A 394 8.79 -16.96 -0.91
CA PRO A 394 9.00 -18.41 -0.85
C PRO A 394 9.28 -18.86 0.58
N PRO A 395 8.83 -20.06 1.00
CA PRO A 395 9.06 -20.60 2.35
C PRO A 395 10.53 -20.65 2.77
N THR A 396 11.43 -20.73 1.79
CA THR A 396 12.87 -20.91 1.98
C THR A 396 13.67 -19.60 2.05
N THR A 397 13.04 -18.45 1.81
CA THR A 397 13.74 -17.16 1.67
C THR A 397 12.91 -16.04 2.27
N PHE A 398 13.44 -15.40 3.32
CA PHE A 398 12.77 -14.29 3.98
C PHE A 398 12.75 -13.03 3.10
N HIS A 399 11.58 -12.37 3.05
CA HIS A 399 11.29 -11.20 2.22
C HIS A 399 10.49 -10.16 3.03
N PHE A 400 10.64 -8.85 2.72
CA PHE A 400 9.97 -7.74 3.44
C PHE A 400 8.44 -7.87 3.50
N ALA A 401 7.87 -8.48 2.47
CA ALA A 401 6.44 -8.76 2.38
C ALA A 401 5.95 -9.89 3.30
N HIS A 402 6.83 -10.58 4.04
CA HIS A 402 6.46 -11.72 4.87
C HIS A 402 5.51 -11.35 6.01
N ASP A 403 5.77 -10.23 6.70
CA ASP A 403 4.90 -9.76 7.78
C ASP A 403 3.51 -9.37 7.23
N PHE A 404 3.49 -8.76 6.05
CA PHE A 404 2.26 -8.44 5.32
C PHE A 404 1.54 -9.69 4.78
N GLN A 405 2.27 -10.72 4.36
CA GLN A 405 1.72 -12.00 3.91
C GLN A 405 0.95 -12.68 5.04
N ALA A 406 1.50 -12.72 6.25
CA ALA A 406 0.81 -13.29 7.41
C ALA A 406 -0.55 -12.60 7.68
N ILE A 407 -0.56 -11.26 7.61
CA ILE A 407 -1.78 -10.46 7.73
C ILE A 407 -2.80 -10.79 6.63
N VAL A 408 -2.34 -10.87 5.38
CA VAL A 408 -3.19 -11.19 4.23
C VAL A 408 -3.77 -12.59 4.34
N HIS A 409 -2.96 -13.59 4.67
CA HIS A 409 -3.42 -14.96 4.87
C HIS A 409 -4.48 -15.04 5.96
N TYR A 410 -4.28 -14.35 7.09
CA TYR A 410 -5.26 -14.29 8.16
C TYR A 410 -6.58 -13.64 7.70
N ALA A 411 -6.51 -12.46 7.08
CA ALA A 411 -7.70 -11.76 6.58
C ALA A 411 -8.46 -12.57 5.52
N VAL A 412 -7.75 -13.30 4.66
CA VAL A 412 -8.36 -14.16 3.64
C VAL A 412 -8.97 -15.41 4.27
N ALA A 413 -8.33 -16.03 5.26
CA ALA A 413 -8.86 -17.21 5.96
C ALA A 413 -10.17 -16.92 6.68
N LEU A 414 -10.34 -15.70 7.23
CA LEU A 414 -11.60 -15.25 7.83
C LEU A 414 -12.78 -15.21 6.83
N VAL A 415 -12.49 -15.04 5.53
CA VAL A 415 -13.51 -14.94 4.47
C VAL A 415 -13.66 -16.27 3.71
N LEU A 416 -12.54 -16.91 3.37
CA LEU A 416 -12.46 -18.14 2.58
C LEU A 416 -12.18 -19.35 3.47
N VAL A 417 -13.17 -19.82 4.22
CA VAL A 417 -13.01 -21.06 4.97
C VAL A 417 -13.13 -22.28 4.04
N SER A 418 -12.25 -23.26 4.23
CA SER A 418 -12.25 -24.53 3.51
C SER A 418 -13.57 -25.28 3.66
N GLU A 419 -14.04 -25.92 2.58
CA GLU A 419 -15.26 -26.74 2.63
C GLU A 419 -15.18 -27.90 3.64
N LYS A 420 -13.96 -28.32 4.02
CA LYS A 420 -13.74 -29.36 5.04
C LYS A 420 -14.00 -28.89 6.46
N ASP A 421 -13.92 -27.58 6.73
CA ASP A 421 -14.14 -26.99 8.05
C ASP A 421 -15.60 -26.54 8.27
N LYS A 422 -16.45 -26.68 7.24
CA LYS A 422 -17.90 -26.40 7.31
C LYS A 422 -18.62 -27.22 8.39
N GLN A 423 -18.06 -28.35 8.83
CA GLN A 423 -18.65 -29.19 9.90
C GLN A 423 -18.26 -28.77 11.33
N HIS A 424 -17.26 -27.91 11.51
CA HIS A 424 -16.83 -27.43 12.83
C HIS A 424 -17.21 -25.96 13.12
N ILE A 425 -17.74 -25.23 12.14
CA ILE A 425 -18.04 -23.79 12.22
C ILE A 425 -19.56 -23.52 12.22
N GLU A 426 -20.38 -24.49 12.64
CA GLU A 426 -21.77 -24.16 13.01
C GLU A 426 -21.86 -23.42 14.36
N GLU A 427 -20.75 -23.30 15.12
CA GLU A 427 -20.73 -22.62 16.44
C GLU A 427 -19.68 -21.52 16.64
N ASN A 428 -18.74 -21.30 15.71
CA ASN A 428 -17.81 -20.17 15.83
C ASN A 428 -18.34 -18.99 15.03
N GLU A 429 -19.13 -18.14 15.68
CA GLU A 429 -19.30 -16.74 15.28
C GLU A 429 -17.91 -16.21 14.87
N ILE A 430 -17.78 -15.59 13.69
CA ILE A 430 -16.56 -14.86 13.33
C ILE A 430 -16.31 -13.89 14.48
N ASP A 431 -15.24 -14.13 15.23
CA ASP A 431 -14.99 -13.48 16.51
C ASP A 431 -14.99 -11.96 16.30
N ASP A 432 -15.88 -11.24 17.00
CA ASP A 432 -15.94 -9.77 16.98
C ASP A 432 -14.53 -9.19 17.28
N MET A 433 -13.68 -9.90 18.02
CA MET A 433 -12.27 -9.56 18.24
C MET A 433 -11.42 -9.62 16.97
N ALA A 434 -11.60 -10.62 16.10
CA ALA A 434 -10.86 -10.75 14.83
C ALA A 434 -11.20 -9.62 13.85
N ILE A 435 -12.49 -9.25 13.78
CA ILE A 435 -12.94 -8.10 13.00
C ILE A 435 -12.40 -6.80 13.59
N GLN A 436 -12.37 -6.68 14.91
CA GLN A 436 -11.79 -5.52 15.59
C GLN A 436 -10.29 -5.42 15.33
N SER A 437 -9.53 -6.53 15.33
CA SER A 437 -8.10 -6.52 14.99
C SER A 437 -7.82 -6.04 13.56
N LEU A 438 -8.66 -6.43 12.58
CA LEU A 438 -8.56 -5.92 11.21
C LEU A 438 -8.90 -4.41 11.11
N LEU A 439 -9.87 -3.95 11.90
CA LEU A 439 -10.23 -2.53 11.97
C LEU A 439 -9.16 -1.71 12.67
N ASP A 440 -8.59 -2.22 13.75
CA ASP A 440 -7.47 -1.59 14.44
C ASP A 440 -6.28 -1.51 13.48
N LEU A 441 -6.01 -2.54 12.68
CA LEU A 441 -4.97 -2.48 11.63
C LEU A 441 -5.26 -1.43 10.54
N MET A 442 -6.52 -1.17 10.20
CA MET A 442 -6.90 -0.11 9.26
C MET A 442 -6.91 1.30 9.89
N ASN A 443 -7.22 1.41 11.19
CA ASN A 443 -7.47 2.67 11.89
C ASN A 443 -6.31 3.15 12.77
N ASP A 444 -5.46 2.25 13.28
CA ASP A 444 -4.17 2.57 13.92
C ASP A 444 -3.17 2.96 12.84
N SER A 445 -3.46 4.08 12.21
CA SER A 445 -2.48 4.94 11.58
C SER A 445 -1.46 5.37 12.66
N GLY A 446 -0.39 4.59 12.86
CA GLY A 446 0.78 5.07 13.58
C GLY A 446 1.67 4.07 14.31
N VAL A 447 1.30 2.81 14.56
CA VAL A 447 2.14 1.92 15.40
C VAL A 447 2.22 0.50 14.83
N ASP A 448 3.12 0.32 13.88
CA ASP A 448 3.63 -0.97 13.37
C ASP A 448 2.64 -1.93 12.66
N TRP A 449 2.52 -1.78 11.33
CA TRP A 449 1.99 -2.83 10.44
C TRP A 449 2.71 -4.18 10.62
N ALA A 450 4.00 -4.16 10.97
CA ALA A 450 4.86 -5.35 11.08
C ALA A 450 5.22 -5.71 12.53
N GLY A 451 4.52 -5.16 13.53
CA GLY A 451 4.98 -5.10 14.92
C GLY A 451 4.52 -6.23 15.83
N ASN A 452 3.30 -6.16 16.33
CA ASN A 452 2.98 -6.82 17.61
C ASN A 452 1.60 -7.50 17.61
N LEU A 453 1.08 -7.91 16.45
CA LEU A 453 -0.28 -8.46 16.37
C LEU A 453 -0.45 -9.87 16.96
N PHE A 454 0.64 -10.63 17.10
CA PHE A 454 0.57 -12.00 17.63
C PHE A 454 1.47 -12.13 18.86
N GLY A 455 0.98 -11.62 20.00
CA GLY A 455 1.42 -12.09 21.31
C GLY A 455 1.14 -13.59 21.45
N GLU A 456 1.88 -14.27 22.31
CA GLU A 456 2.02 -15.73 22.48
C GLU A 456 0.75 -16.56 22.80
N SER A 457 -0.47 -16.13 22.42
CA SER A 457 -1.71 -16.82 22.84
C SER A 457 -2.63 -17.34 21.72
N LEU A 458 -2.19 -17.38 20.47
CA LEU A 458 -2.91 -18.13 19.44
C LEU A 458 -2.06 -19.34 19.05
N ASP A 459 -2.28 -20.45 19.76
CA ASP A 459 -1.88 -21.77 19.30
C ASP A 459 -2.50 -21.99 17.92
N PHE A 460 -1.67 -21.93 16.89
CA PHE A 460 -2.03 -22.39 15.56
C PHE A 460 -2.36 -23.88 15.66
N PRO A 461 -3.52 -24.36 15.17
CA PRO A 461 -3.66 -25.78 14.94
C PRO A 461 -2.65 -26.16 13.84
N GLU A 462 -1.69 -27.01 14.19
CA GLU A 462 -0.77 -27.64 13.24
C GLU A 462 -1.60 -28.31 12.14
N LEU A 463 -1.63 -27.70 10.95
CA LEU A 463 -2.13 -28.33 9.74
C LEU A 463 -1.15 -29.44 9.37
N ASN A 464 -1.38 -30.61 9.93
CA ASN A 464 -0.59 -31.81 9.71
C ASN A 464 -0.74 -32.24 8.24
N MET A 465 0.27 -31.96 7.43
CA MET A 465 0.34 -32.18 5.97
C MET A 465 0.76 -33.63 5.61
N ASP A 466 0.32 -34.64 6.37
CA ASP A 466 0.74 -36.05 6.15
C ASP A 466 -0.31 -36.92 5.43
N GLY A 467 -1.32 -36.31 4.79
CA GLY A 467 -2.46 -37.03 4.21
C GLY A 467 -2.54 -37.10 2.68
N MET A 468 -1.49 -36.75 1.91
CA MET A 468 -1.56 -36.76 0.43
C MET A 468 -0.40 -37.50 -0.26
N LEU A 469 0.08 -38.59 0.35
CA LEU A 469 0.85 -39.61 -0.38
C LEU A 469 0.46 -41.02 0.09
N SER A 470 -0.69 -41.50 -0.40
CA SER A 470 -0.97 -42.93 -0.61
C SER A 470 -2.08 -43.10 -1.65
#